data_AF-A0A4R8S4B8-F1
#
_entry.id   AF-A0A4R8S4B8-F1
#
_cell.length_a   1.000
_cell.length_b   1.000
_cell.length_c   1.000
_cell.angle_alpha   90.00
_cell.angle_beta   90.00
_cell.angle_gamma   90.00
#
_symmetry.space_group_name_H-M   'P 1'
#
loop_
_entity.id
_entity.type
_entity.pdbx_description
1 polymer ?
#
loop_
_entity_poly.entity_id
_entity_poly.type
_entity_poly.pdbx_seq_one_letter_code
_entity_poly.pdbx_strand_id
1 'polypeptide(L)'
;MRPINWSCMDCGINTDDVDGLGRDEYYMLHHDLWLGINPNEAGHLCIGCAESRLGRPLIRTDFTDAPVNTKPRRASVRLMSRLVHLD
;
A
#
# COMPACT_ATOMS: atom_id res chain seq x y z
N MET A 1 18.72 16.22 -0.62
CA MET A 1 17.57 15.31 -0.78
C MET A 1 17.10 14.96 0.63
N ARG A 2 15.85 15.27 1.00
CA ARG A 2 15.33 14.83 2.30
C ARG A 2 15.10 13.31 2.23
N PRO A 3 15.40 12.54 3.28
CA PRO A 3 15.10 11.12 3.30
C PRO A 3 13.60 10.89 3.12
N ILE A 4 13.23 9.85 2.38
CA ILE A 4 11.83 9.43 2.25
C ILE A 4 11.35 9.00 3.65
N ASN A 5 10.22 9.56 4.08
CA ASN A 5 9.58 9.15 5.32
C ASN A 5 8.64 7.98 5.02
N TRP A 6 9.05 6.76 5.36
CA TRP A 6 8.25 5.54 5.16
C TRP A 6 7.20 5.30 6.24
N SER A 7 6.99 6.22 7.19
CA SER A 7 5.94 6.05 8.19
C SER A 7 4.56 6.18 7.55
N CYS A 8 3.70 5.19 7.83
CA CYS A 8 2.27 5.28 7.59
C CYS A 8 1.70 6.50 8.31
N MET A 9 0.93 7.33 7.59
CA MET A 9 0.39 8.57 8.15
C MET A 9 -0.61 8.37 9.29
N ASP A 10 -1.24 7.21 9.39
CA ASP A 10 -2.28 6.94 10.40
C ASP A 10 -1.72 6.22 11.62
N CYS A 11 -0.96 5.14 11.42
CA CYS A 11 -0.48 4.30 12.52
C CYS A 11 1.01 4.43 12.79
N GLY A 12 1.76 5.20 11.98
CA GLY A 12 3.19 5.41 12.15
C GLY A 12 4.09 4.23 11.78
N ILE A 13 3.53 3.07 11.41
CA ILE A 13 4.32 1.88 11.05
C ILE A 13 5.23 2.17 9.86
N ASN A 14 6.44 1.61 9.86
CA ASN A 14 7.34 1.70 8.71
C ASN A 14 6.80 0.86 7.55
N THR A 15 6.35 1.49 6.46
CA THR A 15 5.81 0.79 5.29
C THR A 15 6.89 0.10 4.45
N ASP A 16 8.18 0.39 4.64
CA ASP A 16 9.26 -0.40 4.02
C ASP A 16 9.58 -1.67 4.82
N ASP A 17 9.19 -1.74 6.09
CA ASP A 17 9.44 -2.88 6.98
C ASP A 17 8.28 -3.06 7.97
N VAL A 18 7.13 -3.50 7.46
CA VAL A 18 5.86 -3.51 8.21
C VAL A 18 5.80 -4.57 9.30
N ASP A 19 6.73 -5.52 9.30
CA ASP A 19 6.76 -6.64 10.26
C ASP A 19 8.13 -6.92 10.87
N GLY A 20 9.12 -6.05 10.62
CA GLY A 20 10.47 -6.18 11.17
C GLY A 20 11.30 -7.29 10.50
N LEU A 21 10.80 -7.93 9.44
CA LEU A 21 11.48 -8.97 8.68
C LEU A 21 11.89 -8.52 7.28
N GLY A 22 11.85 -7.20 7.04
CA GLY A 22 12.18 -6.57 5.76
C GLY A 22 11.07 -6.69 4.73
N ARG A 23 9.80 -6.91 5.12
CA ARG A 23 8.68 -6.92 4.16
C ARG A 23 8.01 -5.56 4.08
N ASP A 24 7.71 -5.12 2.85
CA ASP A 24 7.13 -3.81 2.59
C ASP A 24 5.61 -3.89 2.37
N GLU A 25 4.97 -2.74 2.47
CA GLU A 25 3.67 -2.47 1.88
C GLU A 25 3.82 -1.30 0.90
N TYR A 26 4.69 -1.49 -0.08
CA TYR A 26 4.85 -0.57 -1.19
C TYR A 26 3.92 -1.03 -2.33
N TYR A 27 2.93 -0.21 -2.67
CA TYR A 27 1.93 -0.51 -3.70
C TYR A 27 1.42 0.77 -4.35
N MET A 28 0.74 0.64 -5.49
CA MET A 28 0.16 1.77 -6.22
C MET A 28 -1.31 1.52 -6.55
N LEU A 29 -2.21 2.28 -5.94
CA LEU A 29 -3.62 2.28 -6.28
C LEU A 29 -3.88 3.12 -7.52
N HIS A 30 -5.02 2.92 -8.18
CA HIS A 30 -5.50 3.87 -9.18
C HIS A 30 -5.61 5.28 -8.58
N HIS A 31 -5.23 6.29 -9.36
CA HIS A 31 -5.10 7.66 -8.88
C HIS A 31 -6.37 8.20 -8.22
N ASP A 32 -7.54 7.99 -8.84
CA ASP A 32 -8.83 8.44 -8.30
C ASP A 32 -9.15 7.79 -6.95
N LEU A 33 -8.81 6.50 -6.79
CA LEU A 33 -9.01 5.78 -5.53
C LEU A 33 -8.03 6.26 -4.45
N TRP A 34 -6.77 6.49 -4.81
CA TRP A 34 -5.78 7.08 -3.90
C TRP A 34 -6.21 8.47 -3.43
N LEU A 35 -6.67 9.32 -4.34
CA LEU A 35 -7.18 10.66 -4.03
C LEU A 35 -8.39 10.61 -3.09
N GLY A 36 -9.29 9.63 -3.29
CA GLY A 36 -10.46 9.43 -2.44
C GLY A 36 -10.10 9.16 -0.97
N ILE A 37 -8.97 8.50 -0.70
CA ILE A 37 -8.52 8.17 0.67
C ILE A 37 -7.36 9.04 1.16
N ASN A 38 -6.67 9.76 0.28
CA ASN A 38 -5.56 10.65 0.59
C ASN A 38 -5.56 11.92 -0.29
N PRO A 39 -6.45 12.90 -0.03
CA PRO A 39 -6.62 14.08 -0.88
C PRO A 39 -5.40 14.99 -1.00
N ASN A 40 -4.44 14.88 -0.08
CA ASN A 40 -3.21 15.69 -0.10
C ASN A 40 -2.11 15.09 -0.99
N GLU A 41 -2.33 13.90 -1.58
CA GLU A 41 -1.38 13.15 -2.42
C GLU A 41 0.03 12.94 -1.80
N ALA A 42 0.17 13.10 -0.49
CA ALA A 42 1.45 13.04 0.19
C ALA A 42 1.51 11.86 1.16
N GLY A 43 2.72 11.35 1.38
CA GLY A 43 3.00 10.32 2.39
C GLY A 43 2.60 8.90 1.98
N HIS A 44 2.59 8.00 2.97
CA HIS A 44 2.35 6.58 2.77
C HIS A 44 1.22 6.08 3.69
N LEU A 45 0.54 5.03 3.25
CA LEU A 45 -0.40 4.28 4.08
C LEU A 45 -0.02 2.80 4.00
N CYS A 46 0.08 2.14 5.14
CA CYS A 46 0.07 0.69 5.17
C CYS A 46 -1.27 0.20 4.57
N ILE A 47 -1.29 -1.00 3.98
CA ILE A 47 -2.46 -1.54 3.29
C ILE A 47 -3.68 -1.56 4.22
N GLY A 48 -3.47 -1.78 5.51
CA GLY A 48 -4.55 -1.77 6.49
C GLY A 48 -5.15 -0.40 6.77
N CYS A 49 -4.33 0.65 6.83
CA CYS A 49 -4.86 2.00 6.98
C CYS A 49 -5.55 2.47 5.70
N ALA A 50 -5.05 2.07 4.52
CA ALA A 50 -5.74 2.33 3.26
C ALA A 50 -7.12 1.64 3.21
N GLU A 51 -7.20 0.36 3.58
CA GLU A 51 -8.47 -0.38 3.67
C GLU A 51 -9.44 0.26 4.69
N SER A 52 -8.93 0.71 5.84
CA SER A 52 -9.73 1.42 6.86
C SER A 52 -10.29 2.75 6.34
N ARG A 53 -9.49 3.55 5.62
CA ARG A 53 -9.96 4.80 5.01
C ARG A 53 -10.95 4.55 3.88
N LEU A 54 -10.74 3.49 3.10
CA LEU A 54 -11.62 3.08 2.01
C LEU A 54 -12.95 2.49 2.50
N GLY A 55 -12.97 1.92 3.72
CA GLY A 55 -14.14 1.26 4.30
C GLY A 55 -14.37 -0.18 3.79
N ARG A 56 -13.42 -0.74 3.04
CA ARG A 56 -13.45 -2.15 2.58
C ARG A 56 -12.04 -2.68 2.33
N PRO A 57 -11.87 -4.01 2.29
CA PRO A 57 -10.65 -4.62 1.77
C PRO A 57 -10.37 -4.15 0.34
N LEU A 58 -9.09 -3.92 0.03
CA LEU A 58 -8.63 -3.65 -1.32
C LEU A 58 -8.67 -4.96 -2.12
N ILE A 59 -9.03 -4.88 -3.38
CA ILE A 59 -9.06 -5.99 -4.32
C ILE A 59 -8.11 -5.72 -5.48
N ARG A 60 -7.74 -6.77 -6.23
CA ARG A 60 -6.75 -6.67 -7.31
C ARG A 60 -7.07 -5.58 -8.36
N THR A 61 -8.33 -5.26 -8.60
CA THR A 61 -8.72 -4.20 -9.56
C THR A 61 -8.55 -2.77 -9.02
N ASP A 62 -8.25 -2.59 -7.74
CA ASP A 62 -7.93 -1.27 -7.17
C ASP A 62 -6.48 -0.83 -7.44
N PHE A 63 -5.62 -1.78 -7.78
CA PHE A 63 -4.20 -1.58 -8.01
C PHE A 63 -3.91 -1.35 -9.49
N THR A 64 -2.97 -0.45 -9.78
CA THR A 64 -2.44 -0.27 -11.14
C THR A 64 -1.61 -1.48 -11.59
N ASP A 65 -1.30 -1.56 -12.89
CA ASP A 65 -0.38 -2.59 -13.43
C ASP A 65 1.11 -2.23 -13.27
N ALA A 66 1.45 -1.28 -12.39
CA ALA A 66 2.83 -0.92 -12.10
C ALA A 66 3.64 -2.14 -11.61
N PRO A 67 4.96 -2.21 -11.89
CA PRO A 67 5.81 -3.34 -11.49
C PRO A 67 5.78 -3.65 -9.99
N VAL A 68 5.58 -2.64 -9.15
CA VAL A 68 5.45 -2.82 -7.69
C VAL A 68 4.26 -3.71 -7.32
N ASN A 69 3.17 -3.67 -8.09
CA ASN A 69 1.98 -4.48 -7.86
C ASN A 69 2.02 -5.81 -8.61
N THR A 70 2.68 -5.88 -9.78
CA THR A 70 2.68 -7.09 -10.63
C THR A 70 3.86 -8.02 -10.37
N LYS A 71 4.97 -7.50 -9.84
CA LYS A 71 6.19 -8.24 -9.48
C LYS A 71 6.76 -7.74 -8.15
N PRO A 72 5.97 -7.76 -7.06
CA PRO A 72 6.43 -7.32 -5.75
C PRO A 72 7.64 -8.16 -5.29
N ARG A 73 8.67 -7.50 -4.75
CA ARG A 73 9.89 -8.18 -4.27
C ARG A 73 9.84 -8.54 -2.79
N ARG A 74 9.29 -7.64 -1.98
CA ARG A 74 9.30 -7.72 -0.51
C ARG A 74 7.90 -7.60 0.09
N ALA A 75 6.84 -7.62 -0.72
CA ALA A 75 5.49 -7.37 -0.22
C ALA A 75 5.14 -8.28 0.95
N SER A 76 4.51 -7.68 1.97
CA SER A 76 3.95 -8.38 3.11
C SER A 76 2.97 -9.47 2.65
N VAL A 77 2.79 -10.51 3.47
CA VAL A 77 1.79 -11.56 3.19
C VAL A 77 0.39 -10.95 3.00
N ARG A 78 0.08 -9.90 3.77
CA ARG A 78 -1.18 -9.17 3.68
C ARG A 78 -1.32 -8.48 2.31
N LEU A 79 -0.32 -7.72 1.87
CA LEU A 79 -0.34 -7.06 0.56
C LEU A 79 -0.42 -8.09 -0.57
N MET A 80 0.39 -9.16 -0.51
CA MET A 80 0.36 -10.23 -1.51
C MET A 80 -1.04 -10.83 -1.68
N SER A 81 -1.79 -11.01 -0.59
CA SER A 81 -3.16 -11.53 -0.65
C SER A 81 -4.16 -10.63 -1.40
N ARG A 82 -3.85 -9.34 -1.59
CA ARG A 82 -4.68 -8.39 -2.37
C ARG A 82 -4.24 -8.25 -3.82
N LEU A 83 -2.97 -8.57 -4.09
CA LEU A 83 -2.36 -8.50 -5.43
C LEU A 83 -2.60 -9.77 -6.27
N VAL A 84 -3.03 -10.87 -5.66
CA VAL A 84 -3.44 -12.06 -6.40
C VAL A 84 -4.82 -11.85 -7.02
N HIS A 85 -4.99 -12.27 -8.27
CA HIS A 85 -6.32 -12.53 -8.81
C HIS A 85 -6.87 -13.77 -8.10
N LEU A 86 -8.07 -13.66 -7.54
CA LEU A 86 -8.84 -14.85 -7.19
C LEU A 86 -9.56 -15.23 -8.49
N ASP A 87 -9.13 -16.35 -9.09
CA ASP A 87 -9.78 -16.95 -10.26
C ASP A 87 -11.25 -17.32 -9.96
#